data_AF-A0A4Y2FIG8-F1
#
_entry.id   AF-A0A4Y2FIG8-F1
#
_cell.length_a   1.000
_cell.length_b   1.000
_cell.length_c   1.000
_cell.angle_alpha   90.00
_cell.angle_beta   90.00
_cell.angle_gamma   90.00
#
_symmetry.space_group_name_H-M   'P 1'
#
loop_
_entity.id
_entity.type
_entity.pdbx_description
1 polymer ?
#
loop_
_entity_poly.entity_id
_entity_poly.type
_entity_poly.pdbx_seq_one_letter_code
_entity_poly.pdbx_strand_id
1 'polypeptide(L)'
;MEGTTLIIVALLIVLVSLWLSFSKSSLKGLPGPWTNGLPIIGRTLLELGEQFNLSKFLKRWVHQGGVPKVPKSGRPRPTSRLFDRNVLRLSRVNPHLTAVDIARQLCDPTNPKPSVRTIRRRLETAGLHGRRPVKKPMISTKNGKARVTWAKVHKDWTKKEWEDVLWSDESNYMLFGTDGIQFIRRPQGTRFDPKY
;
A
#
# COMPACT_ATOMS: atom_id res chain seq x y z
N MET A 1 36.28 24.13 33.86
CA MET A 1 35.42 22.93 33.92
C MET A 1 36.12 21.74 33.27
N GLU A 2 37.32 21.38 33.75
CA GLU A 2 38.19 20.43 33.03
C GLU A 2 38.51 19.16 33.84
N GLY A 3 38.31 19.17 35.16
CA GLY A 3 38.61 18.01 36.02
C GLY A 3 37.54 16.92 36.02
N THR A 4 36.26 17.28 36.01
CA THR A 4 35.16 16.29 36.14
C THR A 4 34.90 15.52 34.84
N THR A 5 35.08 16.15 33.69
CA THR A 5 34.95 15.50 32.38
C THR A 5 36.04 14.46 32.15
N LEU A 6 37.29 14.74 32.57
CA LEU A 6 38.39 13.78 32.46
C LEU A 6 38.19 12.54 33.34
N ILE A 7 37.64 12.68 34.54
CA ILE A 7 37.34 11.55 35.44
C ILE A 7 36.23 10.67 34.86
N ILE A 8 35.18 11.26 34.29
CA ILE A 8 34.06 10.51 33.69
C ILE A 8 34.54 9.73 32.45
N VAL A 9 35.37 10.36 31.61
CA VAL A 9 35.92 9.69 30.43
C VAL A 9 36.89 8.57 30.83
N ALA A 10 37.73 8.77 31.84
CA ALA A 10 38.61 7.73 32.36
C ALA A 10 37.83 6.54 32.95
N LEU A 11 36.76 6.80 33.73
CA LEU A 11 35.89 5.76 34.26
C LEU A 11 35.13 5.00 33.17
N LEU A 12 34.66 5.69 32.12
CA LEU A 12 34.02 5.04 30.97
C LEU A 12 35.00 4.18 30.19
N ILE A 13 36.24 4.63 29.99
CA ILE A 13 37.27 3.84 29.31
C ILE A 13 37.64 2.60 30.12
N VAL A 14 37.78 2.72 31.45
CA VAL A 14 38.05 1.56 32.33
C VAL A 14 36.86 0.59 32.33
N LEU A 15 35.63 1.08 32.39
CA LEU A 15 34.42 0.24 32.34
C LEU A 15 34.24 -0.46 30.99
N VAL A 16 34.49 0.23 29.87
CA VAL A 16 34.42 -0.36 28.53
C VAL A 16 35.56 -1.36 28.32
N SER A 17 36.75 -1.09 28.87
CA SER A 17 37.89 -2.02 28.81
C SER A 17 37.67 -3.25 29.69
N LEU A 18 37.02 -3.09 30.86
CA LEU A 18 36.57 -4.21 31.70
C LEU A 18 35.48 -5.02 31.00
N TRP A 19 34.55 -4.36 30.31
CA TRP A 19 33.46 -5.00 29.58
C TRP A 19 33.96 -5.77 28.34
N LEU A 20 34.95 -5.24 27.63
CA LEU A 20 35.60 -5.91 26.51
C LEU A 20 36.55 -7.03 26.94
N SER A 21 37.15 -6.93 28.14
CA SER A 21 37.98 -8.00 28.74
C SER A 21 37.14 -9.09 29.41
N PHE A 22 35.84 -8.84 29.67
CA PHE A 22 34.90 -9.87 30.10
C PHE A 22 34.48 -10.72 28.91
N SER A 23 35.42 -11.56 28.48
CA SER A 23 35.24 -12.69 27.57
C SER A 23 33.91 -13.40 27.81
N LYS A 24 33.25 -13.79 26.71
CA LYS A 24 32.03 -14.62 26.60
C LYS A 24 32.10 -15.98 27.33
N SER A 25 33.13 -16.23 28.12
CA SER A 25 33.33 -17.42 28.95
C SER A 25 32.70 -17.33 30.35
N SER A 26 32.24 -16.16 30.82
CA SER A 26 31.78 -15.97 32.21
C SER A 26 30.29 -15.60 32.38
N LEU A 27 29.44 -15.96 31.41
CA LEU A 27 27.98 -16.09 31.61
C LEU A 27 27.56 -17.57 31.65
N LYS A 28 28.44 -18.44 32.14
CA LYS A 28 28.05 -19.77 32.59
C LYS A 28 27.54 -19.65 34.02
N GLY A 29 26.23 -19.80 34.21
CA GLY A 29 25.68 -20.19 35.51
C GLY A 29 24.92 -19.15 36.32
N LEU A 30 24.06 -18.33 35.70
CA LEU A 30 22.94 -17.74 36.43
C LEU A 30 21.65 -18.53 36.12
N PRO A 31 21.02 -19.19 37.11
CA PRO A 31 19.81 -19.95 36.90
C PRO A 31 18.63 -18.99 36.70
N GLY A 32 18.14 -18.88 35.46
CA GLY A 32 16.84 -18.29 35.18
C GLY A 32 15.73 -19.34 35.34
N PRO A 33 14.51 -18.95 35.77
CA PRO A 33 13.43 -19.87 36.17
C PRO A 33 12.81 -20.70 35.02
N TRP A 34 13.44 -20.69 33.84
CA TRP A 34 12.97 -21.37 32.63
C TRP A 34 13.96 -22.39 32.07
N THR A 35 15.03 -22.73 32.80
CA THR A 35 15.97 -23.78 32.39
C THR A 35 15.73 -25.06 33.19
N ASN A 36 14.91 -25.95 32.62
CA ASN A 36 14.76 -27.32 33.10
C ASN A 36 16.06 -28.11 32.78
N GLY A 37 17.08 -27.92 33.61
CA GLY A 37 18.08 -28.94 33.97
C GLY A 37 18.83 -29.71 32.88
N LEU A 38 19.13 -29.17 31.69
CA LEU A 38 20.00 -29.86 30.72
C LEU A 38 21.07 -28.93 30.11
N PRO A 39 22.38 -29.27 30.21
CA PRO A 39 23.43 -28.52 29.53
C PRO A 39 23.41 -28.87 28.04
N ILE A 40 23.10 -27.88 27.18
CA ILE A 40 23.11 -28.02 25.71
C ILE A 40 24.52 -27.81 25.14
N ILE A 41 25.55 -27.79 26.00
CA ILE A 41 26.94 -27.67 25.54
C ILE A 41 27.48 -29.08 25.29
N GLY A 42 27.46 -29.52 24.03
CA GLY A 42 28.20 -30.69 23.57
C GLY A 42 27.42 -31.80 22.84
N ARG A 43 26.11 -31.68 22.60
CA ARG A 43 25.37 -32.71 21.86
C ARG A 43 25.56 -32.59 20.36
N THR A 44 25.86 -33.70 19.69
CA THR A 44 25.95 -33.74 18.23
C THR A 44 24.54 -33.62 17.62
N LEU A 45 24.43 -33.07 16.40
CA LEU A 45 23.14 -32.96 15.68
C LEU A 45 22.40 -34.30 15.56
N LEU A 46 23.13 -35.42 15.56
CA LEU A 46 22.58 -36.77 15.52
C LEU A 46 21.88 -37.16 16.83
N GLU A 47 22.48 -36.88 17.99
CA GLU A 47 21.89 -37.15 19.31
C GLU A 47 20.61 -36.33 19.55
N LEU A 48 20.60 -35.07 19.10
CA LEU A 48 19.40 -34.24 19.10
C LEU A 48 18.33 -34.76 18.12
N GLY A 49 18.77 -35.33 17.00
CA GLY A 49 17.92 -35.95 16.00
C GLY A 49 17.16 -37.18 16.51
N GLU A 50 17.80 -38.00 17.35
CA GLU A 50 17.22 -39.18 17.98
C GLU A 50 16.30 -38.81 19.15
N GLN A 51 16.72 -37.88 20.01
CA GLN A 51 15.95 -37.45 21.19
C GLN A 51 14.62 -36.73 20.83
N PHE A 52 14.62 -35.90 19.78
CA PHE A 52 13.46 -35.10 19.37
C PHE A 52 12.78 -35.61 18.10
N ASN A 53 13.19 -36.78 17.59
CA ASN A 53 12.70 -37.37 16.35
C ASN A 53 12.81 -36.42 15.13
N LEU A 54 13.89 -35.63 15.09
CA LEU A 54 14.17 -34.61 14.07
C LEU A 54 14.98 -35.14 12.88
N SER A 55 15.24 -36.44 12.81
CA SER A 55 16.03 -37.08 11.75
C SER A 55 15.62 -36.66 10.32
N LYS A 56 14.31 -36.63 10.01
CA LYS A 56 13.82 -36.17 8.70
C LYS A 56 14.03 -34.67 8.48
N PHE A 57 13.90 -33.86 9.52
CA PHE A 57 14.12 -32.41 9.45
C PHE A 57 15.60 -32.09 9.23
N LEU A 58 16.50 -32.75 9.98
CA LEU A 58 17.94 -32.56 9.89
C LEU A 58 18.49 -33.02 8.53
N LYS A 59 18.04 -34.18 8.03
CA LYS A 59 18.36 -34.63 6.66
C LYS A 59 17.93 -33.62 5.60
N ARG A 60 16.72 -33.07 5.73
CA ARG A 60 16.20 -32.02 4.84
C ARG A 60 17.02 -30.73 4.93
N TRP A 61 17.38 -30.32 6.15
CA TRP A 61 18.15 -29.11 6.42
C TRP A 61 19.56 -29.18 5.82
N VAL A 62 20.26 -30.31 6.00
CA VAL A 62 21.60 -30.56 5.42
C VAL A 62 21.53 -30.59 3.89
N HIS A 63 20.55 -31.28 3.31
CA HIS A 63 20.41 -31.38 1.85
C HIS A 63 19.97 -30.07 1.17
N GLN A 64 19.15 -29.25 1.85
CA GLN A 64 18.58 -28.01 1.28
C GLN A 64 19.32 -26.75 1.74
N GLY A 65 20.35 -26.87 2.57
CA GLY A 65 21.07 -25.72 3.16
C GLY A 65 20.21 -24.87 4.11
N GLY A 66 19.13 -25.44 4.66
CA GLY A 66 18.14 -24.73 5.46
C GLY A 66 16.70 -25.18 5.20
N VAL A 67 15.73 -24.48 5.81
CA VAL A 67 14.31 -24.61 5.45
C VAL A 67 13.90 -23.40 4.62
N PRO A 68 13.80 -23.50 3.29
CA PRO A 68 13.34 -22.40 2.47
C PRO A 68 11.92 -22.03 2.88
N LYS A 69 11.64 -20.73 3.02
CA LYS A 69 10.30 -20.23 3.32
C LYS A 69 9.43 -20.37 2.06
N VAL A 70 8.82 -21.55 1.90
CA VAL A 70 7.89 -21.82 0.80
C VAL A 70 6.59 -21.05 1.02
N PRO A 71 6.05 -20.33 0.01
CA PRO A 71 4.76 -19.69 0.13
C PRO A 71 3.67 -20.74 0.35
N LYS A 72 2.91 -20.59 1.45
CA LYS A 72 1.78 -21.47 1.76
C LYS A 72 0.59 -21.10 0.88
N SER A 73 -0.18 -22.10 0.44
CA SER A 73 -1.48 -21.88 -0.19
C SER A 73 -2.40 -21.17 0.82
N GLY A 74 -2.76 -19.92 0.53
CA GLY A 74 -3.72 -19.16 1.34
C GLY A 74 -5.14 -19.71 1.24
N ARG A 75 -6.07 -19.09 1.98
CA ARG A 75 -7.50 -19.43 1.91
C ARG A 75 -8.02 -19.28 0.47
N PRO A 76 -8.81 -20.24 -0.05
CA PRO A 76 -9.41 -20.12 -1.36
C PRO A 76 -10.31 -18.88 -1.44
N ARG A 77 -10.37 -18.29 -2.64
CA ARG A 77 -11.13 -17.07 -2.88
C ARG A 77 -12.64 -17.38 -2.83
N PRO A 78 -13.46 -16.46 -2.28
CA PRO A 78 -14.92 -16.62 -2.32
C PRO A 78 -15.52 -16.34 -3.70
N THR A 79 -14.75 -15.74 -4.62
CA THR A 79 -15.22 -15.42 -5.98
C THR A 79 -14.60 -16.36 -7.01
N SER A 80 -15.40 -16.73 -8.01
CA SER A 80 -14.94 -17.52 -9.16
C SER A 80 -14.26 -16.63 -10.21
N ARG A 81 -13.43 -17.24 -11.07
CA ARG A 81 -12.77 -16.54 -12.19
C ARG A 81 -13.78 -15.89 -13.14
N LEU A 82 -14.92 -16.56 -13.37
CA LEU A 82 -16.00 -16.04 -14.22
C LEU A 82 -16.67 -14.83 -13.58
N PHE A 83 -16.90 -14.87 -12.26
CA PHE A 83 -17.45 -13.74 -11.52
C PHE A 83 -16.51 -12.52 -11.60
N ASP A 84 -15.22 -12.71 -11.32
CA ASP A 84 -14.22 -11.64 -11.38
C ASP A 84 -14.14 -11.04 -12.81
N ARG A 85 -14.20 -11.86 -13.86
CA ARG A 85 -14.25 -11.40 -15.25
C ARG A 85 -15.47 -10.52 -15.51
N ASN A 86 -16.64 -10.93 -15.02
CA ASN A 86 -17.87 -10.17 -15.21
C ASN A 86 -17.84 -8.83 -14.46
N VAL A 87 -17.30 -8.78 -13.25
CA VAL A 87 -17.05 -7.53 -12.50
C VAL A 87 -16.19 -6.56 -13.32
N LEU A 88 -15.07 -7.05 -13.86
CA LEU A 88 -14.17 -6.21 -14.65
C LEU A 88 -14.81 -5.75 -15.96
N ARG A 89 -15.59 -6.62 -16.61
CA ARG A 89 -16.33 -6.28 -17.83
C ARG A 89 -17.30 -5.12 -17.59
N LEU A 90 -18.14 -5.21 -16.56
CA LEU A 90 -19.13 -4.18 -16.24
C LEU A 90 -18.44 -2.83 -15.97
N SER A 91 -17.37 -2.83 -15.16
CA SER A 91 -16.62 -1.60 -14.86
C SER A 91 -15.90 -1.01 -16.07
N ARG A 92 -15.51 -1.82 -17.06
CA ARG A 92 -14.83 -1.33 -18.27
C ARG A 92 -15.79 -0.79 -19.33
N VAL A 93 -17.00 -1.35 -19.38
CA VAL A 93 -18.10 -0.89 -20.25
C VAL A 93 -18.66 0.42 -19.71
N ASN A 94 -18.94 0.48 -18.41
CA ASN A 94 -19.41 1.69 -17.76
C ASN A 94 -18.56 2.02 -16.52
N PRO A 95 -17.59 2.94 -16.66
CA PRO A 95 -16.74 3.38 -15.55
C PRO A 95 -17.48 4.06 -14.39
N HIS A 96 -18.70 4.54 -14.58
CA HIS A 96 -19.50 5.22 -13.55
C HIS A 96 -20.19 4.25 -12.58
N LEU A 97 -20.22 2.95 -12.89
CA LEU A 97 -20.85 1.97 -12.01
C LEU A 97 -20.09 1.86 -10.69
N THR A 98 -20.82 2.03 -9.59
CA THR A 98 -20.27 1.80 -8.25
C THR A 98 -20.14 0.30 -7.99
N ALA A 99 -19.36 -0.07 -6.98
CA ALA A 99 -19.27 -1.47 -6.56
C ALA A 99 -20.63 -2.02 -6.08
N VAL A 100 -21.53 -1.15 -5.61
CA VAL A 100 -22.90 -1.52 -5.23
C VAL A 100 -23.73 -1.80 -6.47
N ASP A 101 -23.64 -0.97 -7.51
CA ASP A 101 -24.37 -1.17 -8.75
C ASP A 101 -23.91 -2.45 -9.46
N ILE A 102 -22.59 -2.72 -9.47
CA ILE A 102 -22.03 -3.97 -9.98
C ILE A 102 -22.54 -5.17 -9.18
N ALA A 103 -22.61 -5.06 -7.84
CA ALA A 103 -23.16 -6.13 -7.01
C ALA A 103 -24.65 -6.39 -7.32
N ARG A 104 -25.42 -5.33 -7.57
CA ARG A 104 -26.83 -5.40 -7.94
C ARG A 104 -27.03 -6.04 -9.31
N GLN A 105 -26.18 -5.74 -10.29
CA GLN A 105 -26.25 -6.33 -11.63
C GLN A 105 -25.79 -7.78 -11.68
N LEU A 106 -24.87 -8.19 -10.80
CA LEU A 106 -24.37 -9.57 -10.70
C LEU A 106 -25.11 -10.40 -9.65
N CYS A 107 -26.26 -9.90 -9.19
CA CYS A 107 -27.13 -10.56 -8.25
C CYS A 107 -27.77 -11.79 -8.90
N ASP A 108 -27.35 -12.99 -8.47
CA ASP A 108 -28.03 -14.24 -8.78
C ASP A 108 -28.85 -14.69 -7.55
N PRO A 109 -30.11 -15.13 -7.70
CA PRO A 109 -30.89 -15.71 -6.60
C PRO A 109 -30.28 -16.98 -6.00
N THR A 110 -29.55 -17.76 -6.80
CA THR A 110 -29.09 -19.11 -6.45
C THR A 110 -27.72 -19.16 -5.77
N ASN A 111 -26.91 -18.11 -5.88
CA ASN A 111 -25.53 -18.10 -5.41
C ASN A 111 -25.28 -16.96 -4.40
N PRO A 112 -24.57 -17.21 -3.29
CA PRO A 112 -24.29 -16.17 -2.31
C PRO A 112 -23.47 -15.03 -2.94
N LYS A 113 -24.07 -13.84 -2.94
CA LYS A 113 -23.47 -12.64 -3.56
C LYS A 113 -22.25 -12.21 -2.73
N PRO A 114 -21.07 -12.02 -3.35
CA PRO A 114 -19.92 -11.52 -2.63
C PRO A 114 -20.19 -10.09 -2.15
N SER A 115 -19.66 -9.75 -0.98
CA SER A 115 -19.83 -8.41 -0.41
C SER A 115 -19.31 -7.32 -1.35
N VAL A 116 -19.90 -6.12 -1.27
CA VAL A 116 -19.46 -4.94 -2.03
C VAL A 116 -17.95 -4.66 -1.81
N ARG A 117 -17.44 -4.94 -0.61
CA ARG A 117 -16.01 -4.83 -0.29
C ARG A 117 -15.15 -5.81 -1.09
N THR A 118 -15.63 -7.02 -1.33
CA THR A 118 -14.95 -8.01 -2.17
C THR A 118 -14.87 -7.55 -3.61
N ILE A 119 -15.99 -7.05 -4.17
CA ILE A 119 -16.02 -6.50 -5.54
C ILE A 119 -15.05 -5.31 -5.67
N ARG A 120 -15.05 -4.40 -4.69
CA ARG A 120 -14.09 -3.28 -4.67
C ARG A 120 -12.64 -3.76 -4.70
N ARG A 121 -12.27 -4.74 -3.87
CA ARG A 121 -10.92 -5.32 -3.87
C ARG A 121 -10.56 -5.95 -5.21
N ARG A 122 -11.52 -6.58 -5.91
CA ARG A 122 -11.28 -7.13 -7.26
C ARG A 122 -10.99 -6.06 -8.29
N LEU A 123 -11.75 -4.95 -8.26
CA LEU A 123 -11.49 -3.80 -9.11
C LEU A 123 -10.10 -3.21 -8.83
N GLU A 124 -9.74 -3.02 -7.56
CA GLU A 124 -8.43 -2.50 -7.15
C GLU A 124 -7.28 -3.42 -7.55
N THR A 125 -7.45 -4.74 -7.41
CA THR A 125 -6.44 -5.73 -7.85
C THR A 125 -6.19 -5.64 -9.35
N ALA A 126 -7.20 -5.24 -10.13
CA ALA A 126 -7.09 -5.02 -11.57
C ALA A 126 -6.68 -3.57 -11.93
N GLY A 127 -6.28 -2.76 -10.95
CA GLY A 127 -5.87 -1.36 -11.13
C GLY A 127 -7.01 -0.37 -11.33
N LEU A 128 -8.27 -0.78 -11.18
CA LEU A 128 -9.46 0.07 -11.35
C LEU A 128 -9.86 0.72 -10.02
N HIS A 129 -9.21 1.83 -9.71
CA HIS A 129 -9.47 2.59 -8.50
C HIS A 129 -10.63 3.57 -8.70
N GLY A 130 -11.36 3.85 -7.61
CA GLY A 130 -12.32 4.95 -7.57
C GLY A 130 -11.57 6.27 -7.59
N ARG A 131 -11.81 7.13 -8.59
CA ARG A 131 -11.17 8.45 -8.71
C ARG A 131 -12.21 9.48 -9.15
N ARG A 132 -12.00 10.76 -8.81
CA ARG A 132 -12.83 11.86 -9.33
C ARG A 132 -12.54 12.05 -10.84
N PRO A 133 -13.56 12.06 -11.71
CA PRO A 133 -13.39 12.38 -13.13
C PRO A 133 -13.02 13.84 -13.31
N VAL A 134 -12.42 14.19 -14.45
CA VAL A 134 -12.11 15.59 -14.76
C VAL A 134 -13.35 16.21 -15.41
N LYS A 135 -13.98 17.16 -14.72
CA LYS A 135 -15.05 17.98 -15.31
C LYS A 135 -14.39 19.03 -16.22
N LYS A 136 -14.55 18.91 -17.54
CA LYS A 136 -14.19 19.96 -18.50
C LYS A 136 -15.47 20.53 -19.10
N PRO A 137 -15.65 21.87 -19.14
CA PRO A 137 -16.74 22.44 -19.91
C PRO A 137 -16.54 22.07 -21.38
N MET A 138 -17.62 21.74 -22.08
CA MET A 138 -17.58 21.54 -23.51
C MET A 138 -17.37 22.92 -24.17
N ILE A 139 -16.21 23.12 -24.78
CA ILE A 139 -15.88 24.36 -25.50
C ILE A 139 -16.08 24.10 -26.99
N SER A 140 -16.93 24.90 -27.65
CA SER A 140 -17.09 24.82 -29.10
C SER A 140 -15.78 25.14 -29.81
N THR A 141 -15.58 24.58 -31.01
CA THR A 141 -14.36 24.83 -31.80
C THR A 141 -14.13 26.31 -32.08
N LYS A 142 -15.22 27.07 -32.32
CA LYS A 142 -15.21 28.53 -32.47
C LYS A 142 -14.69 29.23 -31.21
N ASN A 143 -15.26 28.90 -30.05
CA ASN A 143 -14.89 29.51 -28.78
C ASN A 143 -13.45 29.14 -28.38
N GLY A 144 -13.03 27.91 -28.65
CA GLY A 144 -11.65 27.47 -28.43
C GLY A 144 -10.65 28.28 -29.25
N LYS A 145 -10.93 28.49 -30.55
CA LYS A 145 -10.09 29.35 -31.41
C LYS A 145 -10.05 30.78 -30.91
N ALA A 146 -11.21 31.38 -30.59
CA ALA A 146 -11.28 32.75 -30.10
C ALA A 146 -10.46 32.94 -28.81
N ARG A 147 -10.56 32.01 -27.86
CA ARG A 147 -9.77 32.01 -26.62
C ARG A 147 -8.27 31.94 -26.89
N VAL A 148 -7.82 31.07 -27.80
CA VAL A 148 -6.40 30.96 -28.15
C VAL A 148 -5.90 32.22 -28.85
N THR A 149 -6.67 32.78 -29.78
CA THR A 149 -6.31 34.04 -30.45
C THR A 149 -6.19 35.17 -29.44
N TRP A 150 -7.18 35.32 -28.55
CA TRP A 150 -7.14 36.32 -27.50
C TRP A 150 -5.90 36.17 -26.61
N ALA A 151 -5.63 34.95 -26.13
CA ALA A 151 -4.47 34.67 -25.28
C ALA A 151 -3.12 34.96 -25.98
N LYS A 152 -3.03 34.72 -27.30
CA LYS A 152 -1.82 35.04 -28.08
C LYS A 152 -1.60 36.55 -28.20
N VAL A 153 -2.65 37.32 -28.46
CA VAL A 153 -2.58 38.79 -28.58
C VAL A 153 -2.16 39.43 -27.26
N HIS A 154 -2.58 38.86 -26.13
CA HIS A 154 -2.38 39.41 -24.80
C HIS A 154 -1.24 38.71 -24.03
N LYS A 155 -0.44 37.88 -24.70
CA LYS A 155 0.61 37.07 -24.06
C LYS A 155 1.71 37.94 -23.45
N ASP A 156 2.07 39.01 -24.15
CA ASP A 156 3.19 39.88 -23.80
C ASP A 156 2.72 41.18 -23.12
N TRP A 157 1.46 41.22 -22.66
CA TRP A 157 0.91 42.35 -21.93
C TRP A 157 1.66 42.61 -20.62
N THR A 158 1.95 43.88 -20.41
CA THR A 158 2.61 44.42 -19.23
C THR A 158 1.63 44.55 -18.07
N LYS A 159 2.16 44.66 -16.84
CA LYS A 159 1.34 44.79 -15.63
C LYS A 159 0.34 45.95 -15.70
N LYS A 160 0.74 47.09 -16.26
CA LYS A 160 -0.11 48.28 -16.39
C LYS A 160 -1.31 48.01 -17.30
N GLU A 161 -1.14 47.27 -18.39
CA GLU A 161 -2.23 46.89 -19.28
C GLU A 161 -3.22 45.93 -18.60
N TRP A 162 -2.75 45.07 -17.69
CA TRP A 162 -3.63 44.22 -16.88
C TRP A 162 -4.40 44.98 -15.80
N GLU A 163 -3.85 46.08 -15.28
CA GLU A 163 -4.51 46.94 -14.28
C GLU A 163 -5.75 47.65 -14.85
N ASP A 164 -5.78 47.87 -16.17
CA ASP A 164 -6.92 48.48 -16.86
C ASP A 164 -8.07 47.47 -17.16
N VAL A 165 -7.88 46.18 -16.88
CA VAL A 165 -8.89 45.14 -17.14
C VAL A 165 -9.79 44.93 -15.92
N LEU A 166 -11.09 45.24 -16.06
CA LEU A 166 -12.11 44.88 -15.09
C LEU A 166 -12.60 43.45 -15.32
N TRP A 167 -12.48 42.62 -14.29
CA TRP A 167 -12.98 41.24 -14.29
C TRP A 167 -14.33 41.16 -13.57
N SER A 168 -15.32 40.57 -14.23
CA SER A 168 -16.59 40.17 -13.61
C SER A 168 -16.89 38.71 -13.92
N ASP A 169 -17.47 38.01 -12.95
CA ASP A 169 -17.93 36.63 -13.12
C ASP A 169 -19.16 36.40 -12.24
N GLU A 170 -19.97 35.41 -12.60
CA GLU A 170 -21.15 35.01 -11.84
C GLU A 170 -20.86 33.73 -11.05
N SER A 171 -21.15 33.74 -9.76
CA SER A 171 -21.03 32.56 -8.90
C SER A 171 -22.41 32.06 -8.47
N ASN A 172 -22.65 30.77 -8.63
CA ASN A 172 -23.88 30.12 -8.17
C ASN A 172 -23.71 29.63 -6.72
N TYR A 173 -24.59 30.10 -5.83
CA TYR A 173 -24.65 29.68 -4.43
C TYR A 173 -25.90 28.84 -4.20
N MET A 174 -25.71 27.54 -3.98
CA MET A 174 -26.81 26.61 -3.72
C MET A 174 -27.17 26.60 -2.23
N LEU A 175 -28.46 26.83 -1.91
CA LEU A 175 -28.97 26.84 -0.54
C LEU A 175 -29.22 25.43 0.02
N PHE A 176 -29.55 24.47 -0.86
CA PHE A 176 -29.82 23.09 -0.48
C PHE A 176 -29.15 22.12 -1.45
N GLY A 177 -28.54 21.07 -0.89
CA GLY A 177 -27.82 20.07 -1.65
C GLY A 177 -26.44 20.52 -2.12
N THR A 178 -25.73 19.60 -2.77
CA THR A 178 -24.47 19.88 -3.46
C THR A 178 -24.46 19.10 -4.76
N ASP A 179 -23.72 19.56 -5.76
CA ASP A 179 -23.51 18.81 -7.02
C ASP A 179 -22.87 17.43 -6.80
N GLY A 180 -22.37 17.17 -5.60
CA GLY A 180 -21.77 15.90 -5.20
C GLY A 180 -20.50 15.58 -5.98
N ILE A 181 -19.80 14.54 -5.51
CA ILE A 181 -18.64 14.00 -6.19
C ILE A 181 -18.99 12.61 -6.66
N GLN A 182 -19.20 12.46 -7.97
CA GLN A 182 -19.32 11.15 -8.57
C GLN A 182 -17.92 10.57 -8.80
N PHE A 183 -17.64 9.42 -8.21
CA PHE A 183 -16.41 8.68 -8.46
C PHE A 183 -16.59 7.73 -9.64
N ILE A 184 -15.55 7.60 -10.44
CA ILE A 184 -15.48 6.65 -11.54
C ILE A 184 -14.38 5.63 -11.31
N ARG A 185 -14.49 4.46 -11.93
CA ARG A 185 -13.50 3.38 -11.91
C ARG A 185 -12.55 3.54 -13.09
N ARG A 186 -11.31 3.93 -12.82
CA ARG A 186 -10.30 4.11 -13.87
C ARG A 186 -8.89 3.67 -13.45
N PRO A 187 -8.05 3.27 -14.43
CA PRO A 187 -6.63 3.03 -14.22
C PRO A 187 -5.88 4.26 -13.71
N GLN A 188 -4.63 4.07 -13.28
CA GLN A 188 -3.71 5.17 -13.04
C GLN A 188 -3.25 5.77 -14.38
N GLY A 189 -2.99 7.08 -14.41
CA GLY A 189 -2.48 7.78 -15.60
C GLY A 189 -3.55 8.19 -16.62
N THR A 190 -4.75 7.61 -16.59
CA THR A 190 -5.83 7.95 -17.53
C THR A 190 -6.64 9.16 -17.08
N ARG A 191 -5.97 10.20 -16.57
CA ARG A 191 -6.67 11.34 -15.96
C ARG A 191 -7.54 12.12 -16.96
N PHE A 192 -7.03 12.28 -18.16
CA PHE A 192 -7.59 13.12 -19.23
C PHE A 192 -8.12 12.32 -20.42
N ASP A 193 -8.20 11.01 -20.28
CA ASP A 193 -8.77 10.13 -21.30
C ASP A 193 -10.28 10.40 -21.41
N PRO A 194 -10.82 10.73 -22.60
CA PRO A 194 -12.25 11.01 -22.80
C PRO A 194 -13.19 9.90 -22.33
N LYS A 195 -12.70 8.67 -22.19
CA LYS A 195 -13.49 7.55 -21.67
C LYS A 195 -13.87 7.69 -20.18
N TYR A 196 -13.11 8.48 -19.41
CA TYR A 196 -13.14 8.52 -17.94
C TYR A 196 -13.42 9.93 -17.38
#